data_AF-A0A256XUN8-F1
#
_entry.id   AF-A0A256XUN8-F1
#
_cell.length_a   1.000
_cell.length_b   1.000
_cell.length_c   1.000
_cell.angle_alpha   90.00
_cell.angle_beta   90.00
_cell.angle_gamma   90.00
#
_symmetry.space_group_name_H-M   'P 1'
#
loop_
_entity.id
_entity.type
_entity.pdbx_description
1 polymer ?
#
loop_
_entity_poly.entity_id
_entity_poly.type
_entity_poly.pdbx_seq_one_letter_code
_entity_poly.pdbx_strand_id
1 'polypeptide(L)'
;MEKVEKVLEDYRSLGRLAVKIIAYRFRIFTSVIVLSINSIFSAMYLTIGLLEKAGSLPRLPILDIFFWIIPFMLTLLLVFILFGIFKRAFLEIPKLIKPREKVRINVGLVFSIAYSLPFLIVYIAAPPLPFWDEYAWYYALLVGSLIVTLFYERPLSRAYPELSIKIFYTITVLLLLFSPIPVALTTLGIGGLASIASSLITTICYLVSALREIYRAERLT
;
A
#
# COMPACT_ATOMS: atom_id res chain seq x y z
N MET A 1 -6.52 14.27 49.50
CA MET A 1 -6.33 13.13 48.58
C MET A 1 -7.06 13.35 47.25
N GLU A 2 -8.30 13.84 47.28
CA GLU A 2 -9.13 14.15 46.10
C GLU A 2 -8.47 15.03 45.01
N LYS A 3 -7.69 16.07 45.39
CA LYS A 3 -6.94 16.89 44.43
C LYS A 3 -5.83 16.14 43.68
N VAL A 4 -5.18 15.16 44.31
CA VAL A 4 -4.09 14.38 43.69
C VAL A 4 -4.66 13.38 42.70
N GLU A 5 -5.81 12.79 43.03
CA GLU A 5 -6.52 11.83 42.17
C GLU A 5 -7.04 12.51 40.90
N LYS A 6 -7.62 13.71 41.02
CA LYS A 6 -8.05 14.52 39.88
C LYS A 6 -6.90 14.89 38.95
N VAL A 7 -5.74 15.29 39.50
CA VAL A 7 -4.54 15.59 38.72
C VAL A 7 -4.02 14.35 37.99
N LEU A 8 -3.99 13.19 38.66
CA LEU A 8 -3.60 11.91 38.04
C LEU A 8 -4.55 11.50 36.91
N GLU A 9 -5.84 11.76 37.06
CA GLU A 9 -6.85 11.49 36.05
C GLU A 9 -6.69 12.40 34.82
N ASP A 10 -6.37 13.69 35.03
CA ASP A 10 -6.04 14.64 33.97
C ASP A 10 -4.76 14.23 33.21
N TYR A 11 -3.71 13.77 33.91
CA TYR A 11 -2.52 13.24 33.24
C TYR A 11 -2.82 11.98 32.41
N ARG A 12 -3.70 11.10 32.88
CA ARG A 12 -4.14 9.91 32.13
C ARG A 12 -5.01 10.28 30.93
N SER A 13 -5.84 11.32 31.03
CA SER A 13 -6.66 11.79 29.92
C SER A 13 -5.78 12.41 28.81
N LEU A 14 -4.80 13.23 29.18
CA LEU A 14 -3.80 13.80 28.27
C LEU A 14 -2.96 12.72 27.58
N GLY A 15 -2.51 11.71 28.33
CA GLY A 15 -1.78 10.58 27.76
C GLY A 15 -2.60 9.79 26.73
N ARG A 16 -3.88 9.53 27.02
CA ARG A 16 -4.80 8.88 26.07
C ARG A 16 -5.02 9.72 24.81
N LEU A 17 -5.12 11.04 24.95
CA LEU A 17 -5.29 11.96 23.83
C LEU A 17 -4.05 11.98 22.93
N ALA A 18 -2.85 12.01 23.51
CA ALA A 18 -1.59 11.95 22.77
C ALA A 18 -1.48 10.67 21.93
N VAL A 19 -1.83 9.51 22.51
CA VAL A 19 -1.84 8.22 21.80
C VAL A 19 -2.82 8.24 20.62
N LYS A 20 -4.02 8.80 20.80
CA LYS A 20 -5.01 8.95 19.72
C LYS A 20 -4.50 9.81 18.57
N ILE A 21 -3.87 10.95 18.87
CA ILE A 21 -3.31 11.85 17.84
C ILE A 21 -2.20 11.15 17.05
N ILE A 22 -1.34 10.40 17.72
CA ILE A 22 -0.26 9.65 17.08
C ILE A 22 -0.83 8.55 16.19
N ALA A 23 -1.80 7.79 16.69
CA ALA A 23 -2.48 6.75 15.92
C ALA A 23 -3.21 7.32 14.69
N TYR A 24 -3.86 8.48 14.84
CA TYR A 24 -4.48 9.21 13.74
C TYR A 24 -3.44 9.55 12.65
N ARG A 25 -2.36 10.24 13.04
CA ARG A 25 -1.29 10.63 12.10
C ARG A 25 -0.68 9.43 11.40
N PHE A 26 -0.45 8.33 12.12
CA PHE A 26 0.09 7.09 11.57
C PHE A 26 -0.83 6.49 10.50
N ARG A 27 -2.15 6.43 10.76
CA ARG A 27 -3.14 5.91 9.79
C ARG A 27 -3.26 6.79 8.55
N ILE A 28 -3.33 8.12 8.73
CA ILE A 28 -3.37 9.07 7.61
C ILE A 28 -2.12 8.93 6.75
N PHE A 29 -0.93 8.96 7.37
CA PHE A 29 0.34 8.80 6.66
C PHE A 29 0.41 7.51 5.86
N THR A 30 0.08 6.38 6.48
CA THR A 30 0.10 5.07 5.82
C THR A 30 -0.86 5.05 4.63
N SER A 31 -2.06 5.61 4.80
CA SER A 31 -3.08 5.68 3.74
C SER A 31 -2.63 6.52 2.55
N VAL A 32 -2.06 7.70 2.83
CA VAL A 32 -1.56 8.61 1.80
C VAL A 32 -0.39 7.99 1.04
N ILE A 33 0.60 7.42 1.74
CA ILE A 33 1.74 6.77 1.09
C ILE A 33 1.29 5.64 0.17
N VAL A 34 0.48 4.72 0.69
CA VAL A 34 0.03 3.54 -0.06
C VAL A 34 -0.76 3.97 -1.29
N LEU A 35 -1.64 4.97 -1.16
CA LEU A 35 -2.39 5.51 -2.29
C LEU A 35 -1.49 6.22 -3.30
N SER A 36 -0.58 7.09 -2.86
CA SER A 36 0.30 7.84 -3.77
C SER A 36 1.22 6.94 -4.57
N ILE A 37 1.85 5.95 -3.92
CA ILE A 37 2.69 4.95 -4.61
C ILE A 37 1.87 4.24 -5.68
N ASN A 38 0.66 3.79 -5.33
CA ASN A 38 -0.18 3.07 -6.27
C ASN A 38 -0.72 3.95 -7.41
N SER A 39 -1.07 5.21 -7.15
CA SER A 39 -1.54 6.14 -8.19
C SER A 39 -0.45 6.40 -9.23
N ILE A 40 0.81 6.57 -8.80
CA ILE A 40 1.94 6.73 -9.73
C ILE A 40 2.15 5.45 -10.54
N PHE A 41 2.17 4.29 -9.86
CA PHE A 41 2.33 2.99 -10.52
C PHE A 41 1.20 2.71 -11.52
N SER A 42 -0.06 2.93 -11.14
CA SER A 42 -1.23 2.69 -11.99
C SER A 42 -1.29 3.68 -13.16
N ALA A 43 -0.93 4.95 -12.95
CA ALA A 43 -0.85 5.93 -14.03
C ALA A 43 0.21 5.54 -15.08
N MET A 44 1.35 4.99 -14.64
CA MET A 44 2.39 4.50 -15.53
C MET A 44 1.90 3.35 -16.40
N TYR A 45 1.32 2.28 -15.81
CA TYR A 45 0.80 1.14 -16.59
C TYR A 45 -0.35 1.53 -17.51
N LEU A 46 -1.23 2.44 -17.06
CA LEU A 46 -2.30 2.98 -17.90
C LEU A 46 -1.74 3.78 -19.08
N THR A 47 -0.68 4.56 -18.88
CA THR A 47 -0.05 5.34 -19.95
C THR A 47 0.64 4.42 -20.96
N ILE A 48 1.34 3.38 -20.51
CA ILE A 48 1.95 2.36 -21.39
C ILE A 48 0.87 1.66 -22.22
N GLY A 49 -0.18 1.14 -21.56
CA GLY A 49 -1.26 0.45 -22.27
C GLY A 49 -2.00 1.33 -23.28
N LEU A 50 -2.15 2.64 -23.00
CA LEU A 50 -2.72 3.59 -23.95
C LEU A 50 -1.80 3.89 -25.13
N LEU A 51 -0.50 4.08 -24.89
CA LEU A 51 0.48 4.39 -25.93
C LEU A 51 0.74 3.19 -26.87
N GLU A 52 0.78 1.97 -26.33
CA GLU A 52 0.86 0.74 -27.14
C GLU A 52 -0.34 0.62 -28.07
N LYS A 53 -1.55 0.89 -27.56
CA LYS A 53 -2.78 0.87 -28.35
C LYS A 53 -2.84 1.98 -29.41
N ALA A 54 -2.23 3.14 -29.12
CA ALA A 54 -2.16 4.26 -30.06
C ALA A 54 -1.13 4.05 -31.18
N GLY A 55 -0.33 2.97 -31.13
CA GLY A 55 0.73 2.69 -32.12
C GLY A 55 1.85 3.73 -32.15
N SER A 56 1.97 4.54 -31.10
CA SER A 56 2.78 5.76 -31.08
C SER A 56 4.17 5.60 -30.48
N LEU A 57 4.50 4.42 -29.93
CA LEU A 57 5.82 4.12 -29.36
C LEU A 57 6.65 3.27 -30.32
N PRO A 58 7.68 3.82 -30.99
CA PRO A 58 8.79 2.99 -31.42
C PRO A 58 9.42 2.41 -30.15
N ARG A 59 9.47 1.07 -30.03
CA ARG A 59 10.11 0.35 -28.92
C ARG A 59 11.62 0.62 -28.91
N LEU A 60 12.01 1.80 -28.45
CA LEU A 60 13.40 2.17 -28.22
C LEU A 60 13.72 1.81 -26.76
N PRO A 61 14.62 0.85 -26.51
CA PRO A 61 14.87 0.32 -25.17
C PRO A 61 15.26 1.40 -24.13
N ILE A 62 15.88 2.49 -24.60
CA ILE A 62 16.30 3.61 -23.76
C ILE A 62 15.10 4.43 -23.27
N LEU A 63 14.11 4.66 -24.13
CA LEU A 63 12.88 5.37 -23.75
C LEU A 63 12.09 4.58 -22.70
N ASP A 64 12.05 3.25 -22.83
CA ASP A 64 11.43 2.37 -21.85
C ASP A 64 12.12 2.50 -20.47
N ILE A 65 13.46 2.49 -20.42
CA ILE A 65 14.21 2.65 -19.17
C ILE A 65 13.90 4.00 -18.49
N PHE A 66 13.87 5.11 -19.25
CA PHE A 66 13.49 6.42 -18.68
C PHE A 66 12.04 6.43 -18.19
N PHE A 67 11.14 5.74 -18.89
CA PHE A 67 9.75 5.57 -18.50
C PHE A 67 9.59 4.82 -17.18
N TRP A 68 10.47 3.87 -16.86
CA TRP A 68 10.49 3.17 -15.58
C TRP A 68 11.15 3.97 -14.46
N ILE A 69 12.26 4.67 -14.75
CA ILE A 69 13.05 5.37 -13.72
C ILE A 69 12.33 6.62 -13.20
N ILE A 70 11.73 7.43 -14.08
CA ILE A 70 11.17 8.74 -13.70
C ILE A 70 10.01 8.59 -12.68
N PRO A 71 8.99 7.74 -12.90
CA PRO A 71 7.90 7.54 -11.94
C PRO A 71 8.39 6.92 -10.64
N PHE A 72 9.38 6.03 -10.71
CA PHE A 72 10.00 5.43 -9.52
C PHE A 72 10.72 6.48 -8.66
N MET A 73 11.48 7.39 -9.27
CA MET A 73 12.13 8.51 -8.57
C MET A 73 11.13 9.50 -7.96
N LEU A 74 10.05 9.82 -8.68
CA LEU A 74 8.94 10.63 -8.16
C LEU A 74 8.28 9.97 -6.94
N THR A 75 8.07 8.67 -7.01
CA THR A 75 7.51 7.89 -5.90
C THR A 75 8.43 7.91 -4.69
N LEU A 76 9.73 7.69 -4.88
CA LEU A 76 10.72 7.77 -3.81
C LEU A 76 10.77 9.17 -3.19
N LEU A 77 10.80 10.22 -4.03
CA LEU A 77 10.79 11.61 -3.57
C LEU A 77 9.56 11.89 -2.69
N LEU A 78 8.37 11.47 -3.13
CA LEU A 78 7.14 11.66 -2.39
C LEU A 78 7.13 10.90 -1.06
N VAL A 79 7.64 9.66 -1.04
CA VAL A 79 7.85 8.90 0.20
C VAL A 79 8.83 9.61 1.14
N PHE A 80 9.92 10.16 0.62
CA PHE A 80 10.89 10.93 1.41
C PHE A 80 10.28 12.22 2.00
N ILE A 81 9.52 12.97 1.21
CA ILE A 81 8.82 14.18 1.66
C ILE A 81 7.85 13.83 2.77
N LEU A 82 6.99 12.82 2.55
CA LEU A 82 6.03 12.38 3.55
C LEU A 82 6.75 11.88 4.80
N PHE A 83 7.79 11.06 4.66
CA PHE A 83 8.56 10.59 5.81
C PHE A 83 9.15 11.78 6.58
N GLY A 84 9.67 12.80 5.91
CA GLY A 84 10.15 14.03 6.53
C GLY A 84 9.07 14.74 7.35
N ILE A 85 7.86 14.88 6.80
CA ILE A 85 6.70 15.50 7.47
C ILE A 85 6.32 14.73 8.74
N PHE A 86 6.30 13.39 8.68
CA PHE A 86 5.81 12.55 9.77
C PHE A 86 6.90 11.97 10.69
N LYS A 87 8.19 12.19 10.39
CA LYS A 87 9.34 11.63 11.14
C LYS A 87 9.23 11.82 12.65
N ARG A 88 8.83 13.03 13.08
CA ARG A 88 8.70 13.34 14.52
C ARG A 88 7.63 12.48 15.19
N ALA A 89 6.48 12.29 14.54
CA ALA A 89 5.41 11.44 15.06
C ALA A 89 5.88 9.98 15.22
N PHE A 90 6.70 9.48 14.29
CA PHE A 90 7.25 8.12 14.37
C PHE A 90 8.25 7.92 15.51
N LEU A 91 9.10 8.91 15.78
CA LEU A 91 10.08 8.85 16.86
C LEU A 91 9.44 8.90 18.26
N GLU A 92 8.20 9.39 18.34
CA GLU A 92 7.43 9.49 19.59
C GLU A 92 6.64 8.21 19.91
N ILE A 93 6.29 7.40 18.90
CA ILE A 93 5.54 6.13 19.07
C ILE A 93 6.17 5.21 20.14
N PRO A 94 7.47 4.86 20.08
CA PRO A 94 8.06 3.91 21.03
C PRO A 94 8.16 4.47 22.44
N LYS A 95 8.12 5.80 22.60
CA LYS A 95 8.22 6.47 23.90
C LYS A 95 6.87 6.49 24.62
N LEU A 96 5.76 6.45 23.87
CA LEU A 96 4.41 6.65 24.39
C LEU A 96 3.58 5.37 24.40
N ILE A 97 3.88 4.41 23.53
CA ILE A 97 3.11 3.17 23.40
C ILE A 97 4.03 1.99 23.70
N LYS A 98 3.77 1.31 24.82
CA LYS A 98 4.45 0.04 25.14
C LYS A 98 3.81 -1.10 24.34
N PRO A 99 4.61 -1.97 23.69
CA PRO A 99 4.07 -3.12 22.99
C PRO A 99 3.36 -4.06 23.96
N ARG A 100 2.20 -4.58 23.57
CA ARG A 100 1.50 -5.66 24.29
C ARG A 100 2.17 -7.01 24.11
N GLU A 101 2.80 -7.21 22.96
CA GLU A 101 3.47 -8.45 22.59
C GLU A 101 4.86 -8.15 22.03
N LYS A 102 5.88 -8.95 22.41
CA LYS A 102 7.23 -8.82 21.86
C LYS A 102 7.27 -9.40 20.45
N VAL A 103 6.85 -8.59 19.47
CA VAL A 103 6.96 -8.92 18.06
C VAL A 103 8.11 -8.12 17.45
N ARG A 104 9.09 -8.81 16.88
CA ARG A 104 10.13 -8.18 16.04
C ARG A 104 9.67 -8.21 14.59
N ILE A 105 9.26 -7.05 14.07
CA ILE A 105 8.86 -6.89 12.68
C ILE A 105 10.01 -6.19 11.95
N ASN A 106 10.66 -6.86 11.01
CA ASN A 106 11.59 -6.21 10.10
C ASN A 106 10.81 -5.61 8.92
N VAL A 107 10.33 -4.38 9.10
CA VAL A 107 9.48 -3.70 8.11
C VAL A 107 10.16 -3.64 6.75
N GLY A 108 11.45 -3.27 6.70
CA GLY A 108 12.20 -3.19 5.45
C GLY A 108 12.21 -4.52 4.70
N LEU A 109 12.57 -5.61 5.39
CA LEU A 109 12.62 -6.95 4.79
C LEU A 109 11.24 -7.42 4.31
N VAL A 110 10.18 -7.22 5.10
CA VAL A 110 8.82 -7.64 4.70
C VAL A 110 8.38 -6.92 3.43
N PHE A 111 8.56 -5.60 3.36
CA PHE A 111 8.19 -4.82 2.18
C PHE A 111 9.07 -5.13 0.97
N SER A 112 10.38 -5.30 1.17
CA SER A 112 11.29 -5.72 0.10
C SER A 112 10.88 -7.06 -0.48
N ILE A 113 10.60 -8.08 0.34
CA ILE A 113 10.16 -9.39 -0.14
C ILE A 113 8.79 -9.27 -0.82
N ALA A 114 7.82 -8.60 -0.18
CA ALA A 114 6.45 -8.49 -0.69
C ALA A 114 6.35 -7.84 -2.07
N TYR A 115 7.20 -6.85 -2.37
CA TYR A 115 7.16 -6.12 -3.63
C TYR A 115 8.25 -6.52 -4.64
N SER A 116 9.16 -7.43 -4.30
CA SER A 116 10.15 -7.98 -5.25
C SER A 116 9.84 -9.43 -5.64
N LEU A 117 9.63 -10.31 -4.65
CA LEU A 117 9.56 -11.74 -4.89
C LEU A 117 8.33 -12.14 -5.72
N PRO A 118 7.10 -11.65 -5.45
CA PRO A 118 5.96 -11.97 -6.30
C PRO A 118 6.15 -11.51 -7.74
N PHE A 119 6.69 -10.31 -7.96
CA PHE A 119 6.99 -9.82 -9.30
C PHE A 119 8.00 -10.72 -10.01
N LEU A 120 9.12 -11.06 -9.34
CA LEU A 120 10.11 -11.98 -9.91
C LEU A 120 9.48 -13.33 -10.27
N ILE A 121 8.68 -13.92 -9.38
CA ILE A 121 8.06 -15.23 -9.62
C ILE A 121 7.13 -15.18 -10.84
N VAL A 122 6.23 -14.19 -10.91
CA VAL A 122 5.26 -14.13 -12.01
C VAL A 122 5.94 -13.88 -13.37
N TYR A 123 7.05 -13.13 -13.40
CA TYR A 123 7.77 -12.85 -14.65
C TYR A 123 8.85 -13.89 -15.03
N ILE A 124 9.33 -14.71 -14.09
CA ILE A 124 10.26 -15.83 -14.36
C ILE A 124 9.49 -17.09 -14.74
N ALA A 125 8.45 -17.43 -13.98
CA ALA A 125 7.59 -18.57 -14.26
C ALA A 125 6.52 -18.12 -15.25
N ALA A 126 6.88 -17.96 -16.53
CA ALA A 126 5.96 -17.55 -17.59
C ALA A 126 4.66 -18.39 -17.52
N PRO A 127 3.54 -17.80 -17.05
CA PRO A 127 2.29 -18.54 -16.92
C PRO A 127 1.80 -18.95 -18.33
N PRO A 128 1.11 -20.08 -18.47
CA PRO A 128 0.63 -20.58 -19.77
C PRO A 128 -0.55 -19.77 -20.33
N LEU A 129 -0.85 -18.59 -19.80
CA LEU A 129 -2.03 -17.81 -20.18
C LEU A 129 -1.68 -16.77 -21.26
N PRO A 130 -2.59 -16.52 -22.22
CA PRO A 130 -2.38 -15.52 -23.25
C PRO A 130 -2.30 -14.11 -22.63
N PHE A 131 -1.40 -13.28 -23.15
CA PHE A 131 -1.20 -11.89 -22.69
C PHE A 131 -0.87 -11.76 -21.19
N TRP A 132 -0.26 -12.80 -20.60
CA TRP A 132 0.03 -12.85 -19.16
C TRP A 132 0.87 -11.66 -18.68
N ASP A 133 1.78 -11.17 -19.51
CA ASP A 133 2.69 -10.06 -19.26
C ASP A 133 1.96 -8.74 -19.01
N GLU A 134 0.78 -8.58 -19.62
CA GLU A 134 -0.05 -7.38 -19.53
C GLU A 134 -0.78 -7.22 -18.18
N TYR A 135 -1.02 -8.34 -17.48
CA TYR A 135 -1.80 -8.33 -16.23
C TYR A 135 -1.13 -9.07 -15.06
N ALA A 136 0.00 -9.74 -15.27
CA ALA A 136 0.78 -10.43 -14.26
C ALA A 136 1.10 -9.58 -13.02
N TRP A 137 1.43 -8.32 -13.23
CA TRP A 137 1.73 -7.35 -12.18
C TRP A 137 0.56 -7.17 -11.19
N TYR A 138 -0.69 -7.33 -11.65
CA TYR A 138 -1.88 -7.28 -10.78
C TYR A 138 -1.84 -8.39 -9.74
N TYR A 139 -1.53 -9.61 -10.18
CA TYR A 139 -1.41 -10.77 -9.31
C TYR A 139 -0.20 -10.70 -8.39
N ALA A 140 0.91 -10.14 -8.89
CA ALA A 140 2.07 -9.85 -8.05
C ALA A 140 1.71 -8.86 -6.92
N LEU A 141 0.94 -7.80 -7.20
CA LEU A 141 0.45 -6.87 -6.18
C LEU A 141 -0.53 -7.51 -5.19
N LEU A 142 -1.40 -8.39 -5.66
CA LEU A 142 -2.32 -9.15 -4.80
C LEU A 142 -1.53 -10.00 -3.80
N VAL A 143 -0.56 -10.79 -4.28
CA VAL A 143 0.29 -11.63 -3.43
C VAL A 143 1.16 -10.78 -2.51
N GLY A 144 1.73 -9.68 -3.02
CA GLY A 144 2.49 -8.73 -2.20
C GLY A 144 1.67 -8.14 -1.06
N SER A 145 0.44 -7.70 -1.35
CA SER A 145 -0.49 -7.17 -0.35
C SER A 145 -0.88 -8.22 0.68
N LEU A 146 -1.04 -9.48 0.27
CA LEU A 146 -1.27 -10.60 1.18
C LEU A 146 -0.07 -10.84 2.12
N ILE A 147 1.16 -10.80 1.60
CA ILE A 147 2.39 -10.92 2.40
C ILE A 147 2.45 -9.79 3.43
N VAL A 148 2.24 -8.54 3.01
CA VAL A 148 2.23 -7.38 3.94
C VAL A 148 1.12 -7.54 4.99
N THR A 149 -0.05 -8.03 4.59
CA THR A 149 -1.15 -8.29 5.52
C THR A 149 -0.76 -9.29 6.62
N LEU A 150 -0.14 -10.40 6.23
CA LEU A 150 0.19 -11.49 7.15
C LEU A 150 1.42 -11.21 8.02
N PHE A 151 2.45 -10.58 7.47
CA PHE A 151 3.76 -10.44 8.11
C PHE A 151 4.06 -9.04 8.65
N TYR A 152 3.28 -8.02 8.28
CA TYR A 152 3.41 -6.66 8.81
C TYR A 152 2.15 -6.19 9.52
N GLU A 153 1.01 -6.15 8.84
CA GLU A 153 -0.23 -5.56 9.36
C GLU A 153 -0.82 -6.34 10.56
N ARG A 154 -0.93 -7.67 10.43
CA ARG A 154 -1.47 -8.53 11.50
C ARG A 154 -0.56 -8.55 12.73
N PRO A 155 0.79 -8.71 12.61
CA PRO A 155 1.66 -8.67 13.77
C PRO A 155 1.75 -7.26 14.40
N LEU A 156 1.73 -6.20 13.59
CA LEU A 156 1.67 -4.82 14.10
C LEU A 156 0.42 -4.60 14.94
N SER A 157 -0.74 -5.04 14.44
CA SER A 157 -2.01 -4.88 15.15
C SER A 157 -2.10 -5.68 16.46
N ARG A 158 -1.33 -6.78 16.57
CA ARG A 158 -1.21 -7.55 17.83
C ARG A 158 -0.30 -6.84 18.83
N ALA A 159 0.86 -6.37 18.37
CA ALA A 159 1.85 -5.71 19.23
C ALA A 159 1.41 -4.31 19.68
N TYR A 160 0.77 -3.55 18.78
CA TYR A 160 0.34 -2.16 18.98
C TYR A 160 -1.11 -1.96 18.47
N PRO A 161 -2.14 -2.38 19.21
CA PRO A 161 -3.54 -2.29 18.76
C PRO A 161 -4.00 -0.87 18.45
N GLU A 162 -3.42 0.13 19.14
CA GLU A 162 -3.68 1.55 18.92
C GLU A 162 -3.25 1.97 17.50
N LEU A 163 -2.16 1.39 17.00
CA LEU A 163 -1.62 1.60 15.65
C LEU A 163 -2.15 0.59 14.62
N SER A 164 -3.21 -0.14 14.95
CA SER A 164 -3.78 -1.12 14.00
C SER A 164 -4.25 -0.44 12.71
N ILE A 165 -3.74 -0.95 11.59
CA ILE A 165 -4.14 -0.59 10.23
C ILE A 165 -4.83 -1.79 9.59
N LYS A 166 -5.73 -1.56 8.63
CA LYS A 166 -6.39 -2.63 7.86
C LYS A 166 -6.29 -2.40 6.35
N ILE A 167 -5.34 -1.58 5.92
CA ILE A 167 -5.26 -1.11 4.54
C ILE A 167 -4.86 -2.24 3.60
N PHE A 168 -3.83 -3.03 3.94
CA PHE A 168 -3.35 -4.10 3.09
C PHE A 168 -4.32 -5.28 3.08
N TYR A 169 -4.97 -5.58 4.22
CA TYR A 169 -6.05 -6.55 4.25
C TYR A 169 -7.19 -6.15 3.31
N THR A 170 -7.62 -4.88 3.37
CA THR A 170 -8.71 -4.39 2.51
C THR A 170 -8.32 -4.45 1.03
N ILE A 171 -7.10 -4.02 0.69
CA ILE A 171 -6.56 -4.13 -0.67
C ILE A 171 -6.59 -5.58 -1.14
N THR A 172 -6.07 -6.51 -0.32
CA THR A 172 -6.01 -7.93 -0.67
C THR A 172 -7.39 -8.51 -0.95
N VAL A 173 -8.38 -8.21 -0.10
CA VAL A 173 -9.76 -8.68 -0.30
C VAL A 173 -10.37 -8.12 -1.57
N LEU A 174 -10.19 -6.82 -1.84
CA LEU A 174 -10.75 -6.18 -3.02
C LEU A 174 -10.08 -6.67 -4.31
N LEU A 175 -8.74 -6.78 -4.32
CA LEU A 175 -8.02 -7.35 -5.47
C LEU A 175 -8.42 -8.81 -5.70
N LEU A 176 -8.56 -9.61 -4.66
CA LEU A 176 -9.03 -10.99 -4.82
C LEU A 176 -10.46 -11.05 -5.37
N LEU A 177 -11.35 -10.15 -4.94
CA LEU A 177 -12.72 -10.08 -5.42
C LEU A 177 -12.79 -9.76 -6.92
N PHE A 178 -11.93 -8.86 -7.40
CA PHE A 178 -11.92 -8.42 -8.80
C PHE A 178 -10.96 -9.21 -9.71
N SER A 179 -10.18 -10.15 -9.16
CA SER A 179 -9.20 -10.93 -9.92
C SER A 179 -9.77 -11.72 -11.11
N PRO A 180 -11.03 -12.19 -11.12
CA PRO A 180 -11.57 -12.87 -12.31
C PRO A 180 -11.66 -11.96 -13.55
N ILE A 181 -11.73 -10.63 -13.40
CA ILE A 181 -11.96 -9.70 -14.51
C ILE A 181 -10.77 -9.68 -15.50
N PRO A 182 -9.51 -9.44 -15.08
CA PRO A 182 -8.37 -9.50 -16.01
C PRO A 182 -8.24 -10.83 -16.75
N VAL A 183 -8.53 -11.95 -16.08
CA VAL A 183 -8.46 -13.29 -16.70
C VAL A 183 -9.58 -13.48 -17.71
N ALA A 184 -10.80 -13.07 -17.40
CA ALA A 184 -11.91 -13.15 -18.35
C ALA A 184 -11.61 -12.34 -19.63
N LEU A 185 -11.07 -11.13 -19.51
CA LEU A 185 -10.75 -10.27 -20.65
C LEU A 185 -9.68 -10.88 -21.58
N THR A 186 -8.70 -11.60 -21.02
CA THR A 186 -7.66 -12.26 -21.83
C THR A 186 -8.15 -13.54 -22.49
N THR A 187 -9.04 -14.30 -21.83
CA THR A 187 -9.69 -15.47 -22.48
C THR A 187 -10.59 -15.10 -23.66
N LEU A 188 -11.08 -13.85 -23.70
CA LEU A 188 -11.84 -13.30 -24.82
C LEU A 188 -10.96 -12.74 -25.95
N GLY A 189 -9.64 -12.84 -25.84
CA GLY A 189 -8.69 -12.40 -26.87
C GLY A 189 -8.44 -10.88 -26.90
N ILE A 190 -8.78 -10.15 -25.83
CA ILE A 190 -8.68 -8.68 -25.77
C ILE A 190 -7.60 -8.25 -24.77
N GLY A 191 -6.34 -8.63 -25.03
CA GLY A 191 -5.17 -8.37 -24.16
C GLY A 191 -5.11 -6.95 -23.61
N GLY A 192 -5.05 -5.93 -24.50
CA GLY A 192 -4.88 -4.54 -24.08
C GLY A 192 -5.99 -3.98 -23.16
N LEU A 193 -7.19 -4.58 -23.14
CA LEU A 193 -8.22 -4.22 -22.15
C LEU A 193 -7.91 -4.80 -20.77
N ALA A 194 -7.22 -5.92 -20.66
CA ALA A 194 -6.83 -6.53 -19.40
C ALA A 194 -5.83 -5.66 -18.63
N SER A 195 -4.85 -5.05 -19.31
CA SER A 195 -3.91 -4.09 -18.68
C SER A 195 -4.63 -2.83 -18.15
N ILE A 196 -5.53 -2.25 -18.96
CA ILE A 196 -6.34 -1.09 -18.59
C ILE A 196 -7.27 -1.44 -17.41
N ALA A 197 -7.99 -2.55 -17.50
CA ALA A 197 -8.89 -3.01 -16.44
C ALA A 197 -8.13 -3.27 -15.13
N SER A 198 -6.97 -3.95 -15.20
CA SER A 198 -6.11 -4.20 -14.04
C SER A 198 -5.67 -2.89 -13.38
N SER A 199 -5.28 -1.88 -14.17
CA SER A 199 -4.89 -0.54 -13.69
C SER A 199 -6.04 0.18 -12.98
N LEU A 200 -7.22 0.18 -13.58
CA LEU A 200 -8.41 0.82 -13.00
C LEU A 200 -8.87 0.12 -11.72
N ILE A 201 -8.97 -1.21 -11.76
CA ILE A 201 -9.34 -2.02 -10.58
C ILE A 201 -8.37 -1.77 -9.44
N THR A 202 -7.06 -1.83 -9.69
CA THR A 202 -6.04 -1.61 -8.66
C THR A 202 -6.17 -0.22 -8.06
N THR A 203 -6.32 0.82 -8.91
CA THR A 203 -6.53 2.20 -8.45
C THR A 203 -7.75 2.33 -7.54
N ILE A 204 -8.89 1.76 -7.95
CA ILE A 204 -10.13 1.79 -7.16
C ILE A 204 -9.95 1.06 -5.83
N CYS A 205 -9.31 -0.12 -5.83
CA CYS A 205 -9.08 -0.91 -4.62
C CYS A 205 -8.24 -0.14 -3.60
N TYR A 206 -7.18 0.51 -4.05
CA TYR A 206 -6.31 1.32 -3.19
C TYR A 206 -7.01 2.59 -2.70
N LEU A 207 -7.78 3.26 -3.56
CA LEU A 207 -8.57 4.44 -3.19
C LEU A 207 -9.60 4.09 -2.10
N VAL A 208 -10.39 3.04 -2.31
CA VAL A 208 -11.40 2.57 -1.33
C VAL A 208 -10.72 2.18 -0.02
N SER A 209 -9.58 1.50 -0.07
CA SER A 209 -8.84 1.09 1.12
C SER A 209 -8.27 2.28 1.89
N ALA A 210 -7.73 3.29 1.19
CA ALA A 210 -7.23 4.51 1.78
C ALA A 210 -8.36 5.34 2.41
N LEU A 211 -9.48 5.53 1.70
CA LEU A 211 -10.66 6.24 2.22
C LEU A 211 -11.23 5.55 3.46
N ARG A 212 -11.35 4.22 3.45
CA ARG A 212 -11.78 3.44 4.60
C ARG A 212 -10.86 3.64 5.80
N GLU A 213 -9.55 3.68 5.58
CA GLU A 213 -8.57 3.82 6.66
C GLU A 213 -8.53 5.26 7.20
N ILE A 214 -8.68 6.28 6.34
CA ILE A 214 -8.87 7.69 6.74
C ILE A 214 -10.13 7.83 7.60
N TYR A 215 -11.26 7.28 7.15
CA TYR A 215 -12.50 7.30 7.93
C TYR A 215 -12.37 6.61 9.30
N ARG A 216 -11.61 5.51 9.37
CA ARG A 216 -11.28 4.85 10.65
C ARG A 216 -10.35 5.69 11.53
N ALA A 217 -9.51 6.54 10.94
CA ALA A 217 -8.66 7.46 11.67
C ALA A 217 -9.50 8.59 12.26
N GLU A 218 -10.39 9.20 11.48
CA GLU A 218 -11.26 10.30 11.93
C GLU A 218 -12.13 9.92 13.13
N ARG A 219 -12.62 8.66 13.18
CA ARG A 219 -13.37 8.13 14.34
C ARG A 219 -12.56 7.98 15.64
N LEU A 220 -11.23 8.18 15.62
CA LEU A 220 -10.40 8.16 16.84
C LEU A 220 -10.40 9.51 17.58
N THR A 221 -10.54 10.59 16.81
CA THR A 221 -10.62 12.00 17.25
C THR A 221 -12.01 12.31 17.77
#